data_AF-A0A7C7YWL3-F1
#
_entry.id   AF-A0A7C7YWL3-F1
#
_cell.length_a   1.000
_cell.length_b   1.000
_cell.length_c   1.000
_cell.angle_alpha   90.00
_cell.angle_beta   90.00
_cell.angle_gamma   90.00
#
_symmetry.space_group_name_H-M   'P 1'
#
loop_
_entity.id
_entity.type
_entity.pdbx_description
1 polymer ?
#
loop_
_entity_poly.entity_id
_entity_poly.type
_entity_poly.pdbx_seq_one_letter_code
_entity_poly.pdbx_strand_id
1 'polypeptide(L)'
;MRPSGRAPDQLRELSFTRNYTVHAEGSVLVAFGNTKVLCTASVEEGVPRFLKGKGQGWLTAEYSMLPRSTHTRSGREATRGKQGGRTGFFRRLSWDSPSPTLVTSPSQLGTCMCHPDEDRPLTVREYARLQGFPDSWEFVGSTLKKYRMIGEAVPVQLAEVIAAAVKRFI
;
A
#
# COMPACT_ATOMS: atom_id res chain seq x y z
N MET A 1 -8.92 -20.46 -9.39
CA MET A 1 -9.64 -20.44 -8.09
C MET A 1 -8.68 -19.97 -6.99
N ARG A 2 -9.06 -19.00 -6.15
CA ARG A 2 -8.17 -18.54 -5.06
C ARG A 2 -7.94 -19.69 -4.06
N PRO A 3 -6.72 -19.89 -3.53
CA PRO A 3 -6.47 -20.94 -2.52
C PRO A 3 -7.37 -20.86 -1.28
N SER A 4 -7.89 -19.65 -0.99
CA SER A 4 -8.82 -19.40 0.11
C SER A 4 -10.29 -19.68 -0.22
N GLY A 5 -10.64 -20.19 -1.41
CA GLY A 5 -12.03 -20.40 -1.84
C GLY A 5 -12.84 -19.13 -2.14
N ARG A 6 -12.37 -17.96 -1.71
CA ARG A 6 -13.00 -16.65 -1.95
C ARG A 6 -13.18 -16.31 -3.42
N ALA A 7 -14.27 -15.60 -3.72
CA ALA A 7 -14.50 -15.01 -5.03
C ALA A 7 -13.41 -13.96 -5.40
N PRO A 8 -13.20 -13.65 -6.69
CA PRO A 8 -12.16 -12.72 -7.13
C PRO A 8 -12.28 -11.31 -6.52
N ASP A 9 -13.50 -10.82 -6.37
CA ASP A 9 -13.91 -9.53 -5.81
C ASP A 9 -14.08 -9.55 -4.28
N GLN A 10 -14.20 -10.74 -3.68
CA GLN A 10 -14.37 -10.88 -2.24
C GLN A 10 -13.08 -10.53 -1.47
N LEU A 11 -13.14 -9.49 -0.64
CA LEU A 11 -12.07 -9.10 0.28
C LEU A 11 -11.81 -10.17 1.36
N ARG A 12 -10.65 -10.09 2.02
CA ARG A 12 -10.40 -10.88 3.24
C ARG A 12 -11.18 -10.24 4.38
N GLU A 13 -11.57 -11.04 5.37
CA GLU A 13 -12.10 -10.50 6.63
C GLU A 13 -11.06 -9.57 7.27
N LEU A 14 -11.54 -8.40 7.72
CA LEU A 14 -10.73 -7.36 8.34
C LEU A 14 -11.06 -7.26 9.82
N SER A 15 -10.04 -7.29 10.68
CA SER A 15 -10.18 -7.09 12.13
C SER A 15 -9.30 -5.95 12.61
N PHE A 16 -9.82 -5.12 13.51
CA PHE A 16 -9.11 -3.99 14.10
C PHE A 16 -9.05 -4.15 15.63
N THR A 17 -7.84 -4.25 16.18
CA THR A 17 -7.59 -4.27 17.63
C THR A 17 -6.91 -2.98 18.04
N ARG A 18 -7.65 -2.05 18.64
CA ARG A 18 -7.12 -0.77 19.14
C ARG A 18 -6.37 -0.94 20.45
N ASN A 19 -5.60 0.08 20.84
CA ASN A 19 -4.79 0.10 22.07
C ASN A 19 -3.87 -1.13 22.14
N TYR A 20 -3.32 -1.51 20.99
CA TYR A 20 -2.51 -2.70 20.85
C TYR A 20 -1.13 -2.53 21.49
N THR A 21 -0.58 -1.31 21.45
CA THR A 21 0.62 -0.93 22.19
C THR A 21 0.25 -0.02 23.35
N VAL A 22 0.97 -0.16 24.46
CA VAL A 22 0.70 0.57 25.71
C VAL A 22 1.19 2.02 25.66
N HIS A 23 2.24 2.30 24.88
CA HIS A 23 2.97 3.56 24.96
C HIS A 23 2.62 4.58 23.87
N ALA A 24 2.04 4.16 22.75
CA ALA A 24 1.68 5.08 21.69
C ALA A 24 0.33 5.74 22.01
N GLU A 25 0.22 7.04 21.75
CA GLU A 25 -1.01 7.83 21.92
C GLU A 25 -2.16 7.25 21.09
N GLY A 26 -1.86 6.72 19.91
CA GLY A 26 -2.77 5.88 19.14
C GLY A 26 -2.10 4.60 18.67
N SER A 27 -2.76 3.46 18.83
CA SER A 27 -2.28 2.20 18.25
C SER A 27 -3.42 1.29 17.80
N VAL A 28 -3.21 0.62 16.67
CA VAL A 28 -4.14 -0.39 16.14
C VAL A 28 -3.38 -1.50 15.43
N LEU A 29 -3.74 -2.75 15.74
CA LEU A 29 -3.39 -3.90 14.93
C LEU A 29 -4.52 -4.16 13.94
N VAL A 30 -4.20 -4.06 12.64
CA VAL A 30 -5.10 -4.41 11.55
C VAL A 30 -4.70 -5.77 11.01
N ALA A 31 -5.64 -6.70 10.88
CA ALA A 31 -5.38 -8.02 10.29
C ALA A 31 -6.33 -8.33 9.13
N PHE A 32 -5.79 -8.94 8.08
CA PHE A 32 -6.52 -9.45 6.92
C PHE A 32 -5.96 -10.82 6.49
N GLY A 33 -6.51 -11.87 7.10
CA GLY A 33 -5.94 -13.22 7.06
C GLY A 33 -4.58 -13.26 7.76
N ASN A 34 -3.56 -13.81 7.10
CA ASN A 34 -2.21 -13.92 7.64
C ASN A 34 -1.40 -12.62 7.58
N THR A 35 -1.91 -11.58 6.90
CA THR A 35 -1.24 -10.29 6.86
C THR A 35 -1.69 -9.44 8.03
N LYS A 36 -0.72 -8.97 8.82
CA LYS A 36 -0.95 -8.09 9.96
C LYS A 36 -0.14 -6.81 9.82
N VAL A 37 -0.77 -5.68 10.11
CA VAL A 37 -0.18 -4.35 10.05
C VAL A 37 -0.39 -3.71 11.41
N LEU A 38 0.71 -3.39 12.09
CA LEU A 38 0.68 -2.58 13.31
C LEU A 38 0.84 -1.11 12.91
N CYS A 39 -0.14 -0.29 13.23
CA CYS A 39 -0.09 1.15 13.07
C CYS A 39 -0.01 1.80 14.44
N THR A 40 0.98 2.66 14.63
CA THR A 40 1.14 3.51 15.81
C THR A 40 1.16 4.96 15.37
N ALA A 41 0.50 5.82 16.13
CA ALA A 41 0.52 7.27 15.96
C ALA A 41 1.05 7.88 17.26
N SER A 42 1.95 8.85 17.10
CA SER A 42 2.46 9.66 18.20
C SER A 42 2.34 11.13 17.86
N VAL A 43 2.24 11.94 18.91
CA VAL A 43 2.07 13.39 18.79
C VAL A 43 3.15 14.04 19.62
N GLU A 44 3.94 14.90 18.99
CA GLU A 44 4.94 15.71 19.67
C GLU A 44 4.53 17.17 19.63
N GLU A 45 4.73 17.89 20.73
CA GLU A 45 4.56 19.33 20.74
C GLU A 45 5.67 20.01 19.93
N GLY A 46 5.28 20.63 18.81
CA GLY A 46 6.19 21.39 17.97
C GLY A 46 6.08 21.01 16.50
N VAL A 47 6.97 21.60 15.70
CA VAL A 47 7.05 21.36 14.26
C VAL A 47 8.51 21.35 13.81
N PRO A 48 8.83 20.68 12.68
CA PRO A 48 10.15 20.77 12.09
C PRO A 48 10.60 22.22 11.86
N ARG A 49 11.93 22.45 11.88
CA ARG A 49 12.53 23.80 11.80
C ARG A 49 12.01 24.64 10.61
N PHE A 50 11.72 24.01 9.47
CA PHE A 50 11.24 24.70 8.27
C PHE A 50 9.77 25.18 8.33
N LEU A 51 9.02 24.78 9.37
CA LEU A 51 7.64 25.20 9.63
C LEU A 51 7.46 26.07 10.87
N LYS A 52 8.54 26.32 11.63
CA LYS A 52 8.49 27.15 12.84
C LYS A 52 7.96 28.55 12.50
N GLY A 53 6.95 29.01 13.23
CA GLY A 53 6.34 30.34 13.06
C GLY A 53 5.32 30.46 11.93
N LYS A 54 5.02 29.39 11.18
CA LYS A 54 4.06 29.43 10.06
C LYS A 54 2.61 29.12 10.44
N GLY A 55 2.35 28.77 11.71
CA GLY A 55 1.00 28.38 12.17
C GLY A 55 0.47 27.09 11.52
N GLN A 56 1.36 26.25 10.99
CA GLN A 56 1.03 24.98 10.33
C GLN A 56 1.49 23.81 11.21
N GLY A 57 0.81 22.67 11.13
CA GLY A 57 1.26 21.40 11.71
C GLY A 57 2.12 20.58 10.74
N TRP A 58 2.65 19.47 11.22
CA TRP A 58 3.41 18.52 10.39
C TRP A 58 2.99 17.09 10.68
N LEU A 59 2.79 16.31 9.63
CA LEU A 59 2.47 14.89 9.72
C LEU A 59 3.53 14.10 8.92
N THR A 60 4.12 13.11 9.56
CA THR A 60 4.99 12.12 8.89
C THR A 60 4.39 10.73 9.05
N ALA A 61 4.73 9.85 8.11
CA ALA A 61 4.44 8.44 8.22
C ALA A 61 5.63 7.66 7.66
N GLU A 62 5.98 6.56 8.32
CA GLU A 62 6.96 5.62 7.82
C GLU A 62 6.36 4.22 7.77
N TYR A 63 6.80 3.45 6.78
CA TYR A 63 6.45 2.04 6.68
C TYR A 63 7.71 1.21 6.88
N SER A 64 7.68 0.34 7.88
CA SER A 64 8.78 -0.56 8.20
C SER A 64 8.27 -1.99 8.30
N MET A 65 8.89 -2.92 7.56
CA MET A 65 8.62 -4.35 7.77
C MET A 65 9.22 -4.81 9.10
N LEU A 66 8.39 -5.33 9.99
CA LEU A 66 8.85 -5.94 11.23
C LEU A 66 9.78 -7.14 10.93
N PRO A 67 10.82 -7.38 11.76
CA PRO A 67 11.61 -8.60 11.66
C PRO A 67 10.70 -9.84 11.64
N ARG A 68 10.97 -10.79 10.75
CA ARG A 68 10.18 -12.03 10.56
C ARG A 68 8.75 -11.85 10.06
N SER A 69 8.41 -10.71 9.45
CA SER A 69 7.17 -10.55 8.67
C SER A 69 7.09 -11.41 7.41
N THR A 70 8.20 -12.02 6.99
CA THR A 70 8.29 -13.01 5.90
C THR A 70 9.02 -14.27 6.38
N HIS A 71 8.99 -15.36 5.58
CA HIS A 71 9.63 -16.64 5.93
C HIS A 71 11.14 -16.53 6.22
N THR A 72 11.82 -15.56 5.61
CA THR A 72 13.25 -15.27 5.81
C THR A 72 13.43 -13.93 6.53
N ARG A 73 14.48 -13.80 7.36
CA ARG A 73 14.73 -12.52 8.05
C ARG A 73 15.25 -11.48 7.06
N SER A 74 14.38 -10.55 6.64
CA SER A 74 14.81 -9.36 5.90
C SER A 74 15.60 -8.43 6.83
N GLY A 75 16.76 -7.96 6.37
CA GLY A 75 17.49 -6.89 7.07
C GLY A 75 16.72 -5.57 6.99
N ARG A 76 16.88 -4.68 7.98
CA ARG A 76 16.26 -3.34 7.94
C ARG A 76 16.84 -2.54 6.77
N GLU A 77 15.99 -2.09 5.85
CA GLU A 77 16.41 -1.32 4.67
C GLU A 77 17.03 0.02 5.04
N ALA A 78 16.52 0.67 6.10
CA ALA A 78 17.06 1.93 6.63
C ALA A 78 18.55 1.82 7.01
N THR A 79 19.02 0.64 7.42
CA THR A 79 20.42 0.42 7.83
C THR A 79 21.37 0.21 6.65
N ARG A 80 20.85 0.00 5.43
CA ARG A 80 21.66 -0.25 4.22
C ARG A 80 21.69 0.93 3.24
N GLY A 81 21.03 2.05 3.55
CA GLY A 81 21.02 3.26 2.70
C GLY A 81 20.39 3.05 1.32
N LYS A 82 19.76 1.90 1.08
CA LYS A 82 19.09 1.52 -0.17
C LYS A 82 17.80 0.81 0.20
N GLN A 83 16.66 1.52 0.12
CA GLN A 83 15.34 0.88 0.02
C GLN A 83 15.38 0.02 -1.24
N GLY A 84 15.42 -1.30 -1.06
CA GLY A 84 15.95 -2.23 -2.04
C GLY A 84 14.87 -3.17 -2.56
N GLY A 85 14.22 -2.78 -3.67
CA GLY A 85 13.53 -3.75 -4.51
C GLY A 85 14.52 -4.73 -5.12
N ARG A 86 14.21 -6.04 -5.11
CA ARG A 86 15.00 -7.03 -5.85
C ARG A 86 15.06 -6.63 -7.33
N THR A 87 16.26 -6.42 -7.84
CA THR A 87 16.52 -6.26 -9.27
C THR A 87 16.28 -7.60 -9.97
N GLY A 88 15.57 -7.61 -11.11
CA GLY A 88 15.97 -8.52 -12.19
C GLY A 88 14.96 -9.36 -12.97
N PHE A 89 13.63 -9.29 -12.81
CA PHE A 89 12.73 -10.03 -13.70
C PHE A 89 11.45 -9.28 -14.06
N PHE A 90 11.09 -9.28 -15.35
CA PHE A 90 9.76 -8.93 -15.82
C PHE A 90 8.76 -9.97 -15.28
N ARG A 91 7.62 -9.52 -14.77
CA ARG A 91 6.57 -10.42 -14.28
C ARG A 91 5.31 -10.24 -15.11
N ARG A 92 4.98 -11.26 -15.88
CA ARG A 92 3.66 -11.42 -16.50
C ARG A 92 2.64 -11.77 -15.43
N LEU A 93 1.51 -11.05 -15.44
CA LEU A 93 0.40 -11.37 -14.57
C LEU A 93 -0.31 -12.65 -15.02
N SER A 94 -0.98 -13.31 -14.08
CA SER A 94 -1.84 -14.46 -14.35
C SER A 94 -3.29 -14.02 -14.17
N TRP A 95 -4.17 -14.45 -15.06
CA TRP A 95 -5.61 -14.21 -14.95
C TRP A 95 -6.22 -14.82 -13.68
N ASP A 96 -5.65 -15.92 -13.19
CA ASP A 96 -6.17 -16.68 -12.06
C ASP A 96 -5.59 -16.26 -10.70
N SER A 97 -4.60 -15.37 -10.70
CA SER A 97 -3.87 -14.96 -9.50
C SER A 97 -4.03 -13.48 -9.22
N PRO A 98 -4.06 -13.07 -7.94
CA PRO A 98 -4.07 -11.65 -7.60
C PRO A 98 -2.78 -10.96 -8.07
N SER A 99 -2.91 -9.69 -8.46
CA SER A 99 -1.76 -8.84 -8.73
C SER A 99 -0.87 -8.72 -7.49
N PRO A 100 0.48 -8.76 -7.63
CA PRO A 100 1.36 -8.25 -6.59
C PRO A 100 1.19 -6.72 -6.44
N THR A 101 1.87 -6.15 -5.44
CA THR A 101 1.84 -4.70 -5.18
C THR A 101 2.23 -3.91 -6.42
N LEU A 102 1.35 -2.98 -6.82
CA LEU A 102 1.64 -2.02 -7.87
C LEU A 102 2.67 -1.00 -7.39
N VAL A 103 3.61 -0.66 -8.27
CA VAL A 103 4.64 0.36 -8.02
C VAL A 103 4.34 1.62 -8.81
N THR A 104 5.00 2.73 -8.48
CA THR A 104 4.78 4.05 -9.09
C THR A 104 5.25 4.18 -10.55
N SER A 105 5.89 3.14 -11.09
CA SER A 105 6.38 3.09 -12.46
C SER A 105 6.06 1.73 -13.09
N PRO A 106 5.38 1.67 -14.25
CA PRO A 106 4.90 0.42 -14.83
C PRO A 106 6.00 -0.43 -15.47
N SER A 107 7.14 0.19 -15.79
CA SER A 107 8.19 -0.39 -16.64
C SER A 107 9.57 -0.37 -15.98
N GLN A 108 9.63 -0.23 -14.66
CA GLN A 108 10.91 -0.25 -13.94
C GLN A 108 11.49 -1.67 -13.92
N LEU A 109 12.78 -1.77 -14.24
CA LEU A 109 13.51 -3.05 -14.23
C LEU A 109 13.42 -3.68 -12.83
N GLY A 110 12.84 -4.88 -12.76
CA GLY A 110 12.62 -5.63 -11.51
C GLY A 110 11.23 -5.49 -10.89
N THR A 111 10.42 -4.52 -11.32
CA THR A 111 9.04 -4.33 -10.85
C THR A 111 8.03 -4.18 -11.99
N CYS A 112 8.49 -4.33 -13.25
CA CYS A 112 7.64 -4.27 -14.43
C CYS A 112 6.55 -5.34 -14.38
N MET A 113 5.32 -4.85 -14.48
CA MET A 113 4.09 -5.64 -14.45
C MET A 113 3.55 -5.74 -15.87
N CYS A 114 3.70 -6.91 -16.48
CA CYS A 114 3.28 -7.16 -17.85
C CYS A 114 1.83 -7.65 -17.90
N HIS A 115 1.11 -7.23 -18.95
CA HIS A 115 -0.23 -7.73 -19.26
C HIS A 115 -0.22 -9.26 -19.36
N PRO A 116 -1.27 -9.98 -18.93
CA PRO A 116 -1.29 -11.44 -19.00
C PRO A 116 -1.04 -11.98 -20.42
N ASP A 117 -1.68 -11.42 -21.44
CA ASP A 117 -1.62 -11.97 -22.81
C ASP A 117 -0.74 -11.16 -23.77
N GLU A 118 -0.41 -9.91 -23.44
CA GLU A 118 0.26 -9.00 -24.36
C GLU A 118 1.70 -8.70 -23.90
N ASP A 119 2.60 -8.43 -24.84
CA ASP A 119 4.01 -8.11 -24.58
C ASP A 119 4.21 -6.63 -24.26
N ARG A 120 3.42 -6.12 -23.31
CA ARG A 120 3.48 -4.72 -22.85
C ARG A 120 3.28 -4.62 -21.33
N PRO A 121 3.75 -3.53 -20.71
CA PRO A 121 3.31 -3.17 -19.38
C PRO A 121 1.80 -2.95 -19.32
N LEU A 122 1.25 -3.02 -18.11
CA LEU A 122 -0.12 -2.58 -17.86
C LEU A 122 -0.29 -1.10 -18.22
N THR A 123 -1.45 -0.77 -18.81
CA THR A 123 -1.87 0.61 -19.05
C THR A 123 -2.26 1.30 -17.74
N VAL A 124 -2.33 2.64 -17.76
CA VAL A 124 -2.81 3.45 -16.62
C VAL A 124 -4.18 2.97 -16.15
N ARG A 125 -5.08 2.61 -17.07
CA ARG A 125 -6.44 2.19 -16.72
C ARG A 125 -6.47 0.80 -16.09
N GLU A 126 -5.70 -0.15 -16.63
CA GLU A 126 -5.53 -1.48 -16.02
C GLU A 126 -4.94 -1.36 -14.61
N TYR A 127 -3.92 -0.51 -14.44
CA TYR A 127 -3.33 -0.18 -13.15
C TYR A 127 -4.37 0.33 -12.15
N ALA A 128 -5.18 1.29 -12.58
CA ALA A 128 -6.19 1.89 -11.73
C ALA A 128 -7.33 0.91 -11.38
N ARG A 129 -7.72 0.03 -12.30
CA ARG A 129 -8.68 -1.06 -12.01
C ARG A 129 -8.15 -2.04 -10.97
N LEU A 130 -6.86 -2.38 -11.02
CA LEU A 130 -6.22 -3.22 -10.00
C LEU A 130 -6.20 -2.56 -8.61
N GLN A 131 -6.17 -1.22 -8.54
CA GLN A 131 -6.35 -0.45 -7.31
C GLN A 131 -7.82 -0.19 -6.94
N GLY A 132 -8.77 -0.67 -7.76
CA GLY A 132 -10.19 -0.53 -7.49
C GLY A 132 -10.79 0.83 -7.80
N PHE A 133 -10.08 1.70 -8.52
CA PHE A 133 -10.64 2.98 -8.96
C PHE A 133 -11.77 2.77 -9.98
N PRO A 134 -12.88 3.53 -9.88
CA PRO A 134 -13.94 3.45 -10.88
C PRO A 134 -13.41 3.88 -12.26
N ASP A 135 -14.01 3.34 -13.32
CA ASP A 135 -13.60 3.64 -14.69
C ASP A 135 -13.86 5.10 -15.06
N SER A 136 -14.83 5.74 -14.41
CA SER A 136 -15.11 7.18 -14.50
C SER A 136 -14.08 8.06 -13.78
N TRP A 137 -13.16 7.49 -13.00
CA TRP A 137 -12.13 8.27 -12.31
C TRP A 137 -11.07 8.78 -13.28
N GLU A 138 -10.87 10.10 -13.30
CA GLU A 138 -9.89 10.75 -14.17
C GLU A 138 -8.59 11.10 -13.42
N PHE A 139 -7.45 10.70 -14.01
CA PHE A 139 -6.12 11.06 -13.51
C PHE A 139 -5.53 12.17 -14.39
N VAL A 140 -5.09 13.26 -13.76
CA VAL A 140 -4.60 14.47 -14.44
C VAL A 140 -3.07 14.54 -14.45
N GLY A 141 -2.50 15.01 -15.55
CA GLY A 141 -1.06 15.21 -15.73
C GLY A 141 -0.41 14.20 -16.69
N SER A 142 0.92 14.16 -16.69
CA SER A 142 1.69 13.25 -17.55
C SER A 142 1.46 11.78 -17.18
N THR A 143 1.68 10.87 -18.13
CA THR A 143 1.54 9.41 -17.92
C THR A 143 2.29 8.92 -16.69
N LEU A 144 3.53 9.34 -16.48
CA LEU A 144 4.33 8.97 -15.31
C LEU A 144 3.72 9.48 -14.00
N LYS A 145 3.16 10.70 -14.00
CA LYS A 145 2.46 11.26 -12.83
C LYS A 145 1.21 10.44 -12.50
N LYS A 146 0.46 9.99 -13.51
CA LYS A 146 -0.72 9.14 -13.31
C LYS A 146 -0.34 7.80 -12.67
N TYR A 147 0.71 7.13 -13.15
CA TYR A 147 1.20 5.88 -12.52
C TYR A 147 1.65 6.11 -11.07
N ARG A 148 2.32 7.23 -10.79
CA ARG A 148 2.70 7.58 -9.41
C ARG A 148 1.47 7.73 -8.52
N MET A 149 0.47 8.50 -8.95
CA MET A 149 -0.78 8.69 -8.20
C MET A 149 -1.47 7.35 -7.89
N ILE A 150 -1.50 6.43 -8.86
CA ILE A 150 -2.14 5.12 -8.68
C ILE A 150 -1.29 4.20 -7.79
N GLY A 151 0.03 4.18 -7.96
CA GLY A 151 0.95 3.33 -7.21
C GLY A 151 1.11 3.74 -5.74
N GLU A 152 0.91 5.03 -5.42
CA GLU A 152 0.92 5.56 -4.05
C GLU A 152 -0.44 5.49 -3.36
N ALA A 153 -1.53 5.25 -4.11
CA ALA A 153 -2.87 5.19 -3.56
C ALA A 153 -3.10 3.92 -2.72
N VAL A 154 -3.95 4.07 -1.70
CA VAL A 154 -4.58 2.95 -1.01
C VAL A 154 -5.67 2.37 -1.91
N PRO A 155 -5.79 1.03 -2.07
CA PRO A 155 -6.88 0.44 -2.83
C PRO A 155 -8.25 0.93 -2.36
N VAL A 156 -9.13 1.30 -3.30
CA VAL A 156 -10.39 2.00 -2.99
C VAL A 156 -11.27 1.16 -2.05
N GLN A 157 -11.45 -0.13 -2.33
CA GLN A 157 -12.27 -0.99 -1.49
C GLN A 157 -11.68 -1.18 -0.08
N LEU A 158 -10.34 -1.14 0.05
CA LEU A 158 -9.70 -1.18 1.37
C LEU A 158 -9.97 0.11 2.14
N ALA A 159 -9.84 1.27 1.47
CA ALA A 159 -10.14 2.56 2.06
C ALA A 159 -11.62 2.66 2.50
N GLU A 160 -12.56 2.14 1.71
CA GLU A 160 -13.98 2.09 2.05
C GLU A 160 -14.25 1.27 3.32
N VAL A 161 -13.65 0.07 3.43
CA VAL A 161 -13.85 -0.76 4.63
C VAL A 161 -13.21 -0.12 5.86
N ILE A 162 -12.03 0.49 5.72
CA ILE A 162 -11.39 1.24 6.81
C ILE A 162 -12.29 2.41 7.23
N ALA A 163 -12.81 3.19 6.28
CA ALA A 163 -13.68 4.32 6.56
C ALA A 163 -14.98 3.87 7.27
N ALA A 164 -15.60 2.78 6.82
CA ALA A 164 -16.77 2.20 7.45
C ALA A 164 -16.49 1.69 8.88
N ALA A 165 -15.29 1.15 9.12
CA ALA A 165 -14.86 0.75 10.45
C ALA A 165 -14.66 1.96 11.37
N VAL A 166 -13.99 3.01 10.89
CA VAL A 166 -13.76 4.25 11.64
C VAL A 166 -15.06 4.98 11.96
N LYS A 167 -16.01 5.04 11.01
CA LYS A 167 -17.32 5.69 11.19
C LYS A 167 -18.14 5.12 12.35
N ARG A 168 -17.88 3.88 12.79
CA ARG A 168 -18.55 3.30 13.98
C ARG A 168 -18.11 3.94 15.30
N PHE A 169 -17.09 4.80 15.25
CA PHE A 169 -16.44 5.37 16.44
C PHE A 169 -16.41 6.90 16.43
N ILE A 170 -17.03 7.55 15.43
CA ILE A 170 -17.28 9.00 15.36
C ILE A 170 -18.79 9.18 15.38
#